data_AF-A0A7K0RGP4-F1
#
_entry.id   AF-A0A7K0RGP4-F1
#
_cell.length_a   1.000
_cell.length_b   1.000
_cell.length_c   1.000
_cell.angle_alpha   90.00
_cell.angle_beta   90.00
_cell.angle_gamma   90.00
#
_symmetry.space_group_name_H-M   'P 1'
#
loop_
_entity.id
_entity.type
_entity.pdbx_description
1 polymer ?
#
loop_
_entity_poly.entity_id
_entity_poly.type
_entity_poly.pdbx_seq_one_letter_code
_entity_poly.pdbx_strand_id
1 'polypeptide(L)'
;MKRNTTAVVAIMLALIGLVGTGLSFAYTAATTSSSYQIVEFDHAEVTASQVTVLDNGFDGSSPGDERFFNVPATSPKGGLLTGSLTVVAPDSPKVGQELRQSDLVFQFGAIEDQMVVGGVAVYEITDPTLALGRVVVRPILGGSGKYAGATGWLDTTHNEDGTWVHVFHYKK
;
A
#
# COMPACT_ATOMS: atom_id res chain seq x y z
N MET A 1 -61.01 -25.51 42.30
CA MET A 1 -61.54 -25.61 40.92
C MET A 1 -60.35 -25.74 39.95
N LYS A 2 -60.27 -26.85 39.20
CA LYS A 2 -59.39 -27.14 38.03
C LYS A 2 -57.87 -27.16 38.28
N ARG A 3 -57.25 -28.35 38.41
CA ARG A 3 -56.73 -29.30 37.40
C ARG A 3 -55.31 -28.98 36.90
N ASN A 4 -54.40 -29.88 37.29
CA ASN A 4 -53.44 -30.63 36.48
C ASN A 4 -52.40 -29.92 35.60
N THR A 5 -51.14 -30.14 35.98
CA THR A 5 -50.12 -30.92 35.25
C THR A 5 -49.98 -30.78 33.72
N THR A 6 -48.71 -30.55 33.34
CA THR A 6 -47.97 -31.23 32.26
C THR A 6 -47.93 -30.58 30.86
N ALA A 7 -46.82 -29.86 30.68
CA ALA A 7 -45.82 -30.03 29.62
C ALA A 7 -46.15 -29.70 28.15
N VAL A 8 -45.03 -29.70 27.39
CA VAL A 8 -44.90 -29.72 25.92
C VAL A 8 -44.72 -28.32 25.35
N VAL A 9 -43.47 -27.82 25.26
CA VAL A 9 -42.44 -28.08 24.23
C VAL A 9 -42.60 -27.17 23.00
N ALA A 10 -41.45 -26.58 22.65
CA ALA A 10 -41.01 -26.04 21.37
C ALA A 10 -41.38 -24.59 20.99
N ILE A 11 -40.31 -23.77 21.03
CA ILE A 11 -39.77 -22.92 19.97
C ILE A 11 -40.78 -22.01 19.25
N MET A 12 -40.60 -20.69 19.40
CA MET A 12 -40.40 -19.76 18.27
C MET A 12 -40.42 -18.29 18.73
N LEU A 13 -39.48 -17.56 18.13
CA LEU A 13 -39.57 -16.17 17.66
C LEU A 13 -39.49 -15.02 18.68
N ALA A 14 -38.47 -14.20 18.39
CA ALA A 14 -38.14 -12.94 19.03
C ALA A 14 -39.30 -11.96 19.03
N LEU A 15 -39.46 -11.24 20.14
CA LEU A 15 -40.08 -9.94 20.13
C LEU A 15 -39.32 -9.00 21.09
N ILE A 16 -38.90 -7.88 20.53
CA ILE A 16 -38.31 -6.75 21.24
C ILE A 16 -39.38 -6.16 22.17
N GLY A 17 -39.10 -6.15 23.46
CA GLY A 17 -39.89 -5.48 24.49
C GLY A 17 -38.99 -4.59 25.33
N LEU A 18 -39.16 -3.28 25.13
CA LEU A 18 -38.51 -2.21 25.88
C LEU A 18 -38.98 -2.22 27.35
N VAL A 19 -38.13 -1.66 28.22
CA VAL A 19 -38.39 -1.14 29.58
C VAL A 19 -37.99 -2.05 30.75
N GLY A 20 -36.75 -1.85 31.20
CA GLY A 20 -36.49 -1.52 32.60
C GLY A 20 -36.22 -2.67 33.57
N THR A 21 -34.99 -3.17 33.59
CA THR A 21 -34.10 -3.22 34.79
C THR A 21 -32.80 -3.90 34.38
N GLY A 22 -31.68 -3.28 34.78
CA GLY A 22 -30.36 -3.45 34.16
C GLY A 22 -29.82 -4.88 34.09
N LEU A 23 -29.56 -5.34 32.88
CA LEU A 23 -28.48 -6.27 32.54
C LEU A 23 -27.88 -5.78 31.23
N SER A 24 -26.93 -4.87 31.35
CA SER A 24 -26.15 -4.35 30.22
C SER A 24 -25.27 -5.48 29.70
N PHE A 25 -25.67 -6.14 28.61
CA PHE A 25 -24.73 -6.93 27.82
C PHE A 25 -23.78 -5.95 27.13
N ALA A 26 -22.68 -5.64 27.80
CA ALA A 26 -21.56 -4.96 27.18
C ALA A 26 -21.01 -5.88 26.09
N TYR A 27 -21.40 -5.65 24.85
CA TYR A 27 -20.64 -6.11 23.69
C TYR A 27 -19.30 -5.39 23.76
N THR A 28 -18.33 -5.99 24.43
CA THR A 28 -16.94 -5.58 24.30
C THR A 28 -16.52 -6.05 22.92
N ALA A 29 -16.69 -5.19 21.91
CA ALA A 29 -15.96 -5.35 20.67
C ALA A 29 -14.48 -5.27 21.04
N ALA A 30 -13.79 -6.40 21.05
CA ALA A 30 -12.35 -6.42 21.19
C ALA A 30 -11.78 -5.74 19.95
N THR A 31 -11.44 -4.46 20.08
CA THR A 31 -10.57 -3.78 19.13
C THR A 31 -9.18 -4.36 19.33
N THR A 32 -8.87 -5.44 18.60
CA THR A 32 -7.47 -5.79 18.34
C THR A 32 -6.85 -4.62 17.58
N SER A 33 -6.13 -3.77 18.30
CA SER A 33 -5.16 -2.89 17.67
C SER A 33 -4.12 -3.81 17.03
N SER A 34 -4.24 -4.08 15.73
CA SER A 34 -3.14 -4.74 15.02
C SER A 34 -2.02 -3.71 14.90
N SER A 35 -0.93 -3.96 15.62
CA SER A 35 0.29 -3.18 15.48
C SER A 35 0.81 -3.34 14.05
N TYR A 36 1.29 -2.25 13.46
CA TYR A 36 1.95 -2.32 12.16
C TYR A 36 3.18 -3.24 12.23
N GLN A 37 3.28 -4.13 11.26
CA GLN A 37 4.46 -4.90 10.95
C GLN A 37 5.37 -4.07 10.03
N ILE A 38 6.68 -4.28 10.16
CA ILE A 38 7.71 -3.62 9.35
C ILE A 38 8.43 -4.63 8.48
N VAL A 39 8.62 -4.29 7.20
CA VAL A 39 9.56 -4.98 6.32
C VAL A 39 10.24 -3.96 5.42
N GLU A 40 11.52 -4.19 5.16
CA GLU A 40 12.35 -3.33 4.33
C GLU A 40 12.61 -4.01 2.97
N PHE A 41 12.74 -3.17 1.94
CA PHE A 41 13.22 -3.52 0.63
C PHE A 41 14.24 -2.47 0.22
N ASP A 42 15.47 -2.90 -0.07
CA ASP A 42 16.57 -2.04 -0.44
C ASP A 42 17.01 -2.39 -1.85
N HIS A 43 17.49 -1.40 -2.60
CA HIS A 43 18.17 -1.64 -3.85
C HIS A 43 19.27 -0.61 -4.12
N ALA A 44 20.20 -0.97 -5.01
CA ALA A 44 21.25 -0.06 -5.47
C ALA A 44 20.69 1.06 -6.36
N GLU A 45 21.55 1.97 -6.82
CA GLU A 45 21.15 3.01 -7.77
C GLU A 45 20.46 2.42 -9.02
N VAL A 46 19.40 3.10 -9.47
CA VAL A 46 18.65 2.72 -10.67
C VAL A 46 19.42 3.16 -11.91
N THR A 47 19.83 2.20 -12.71
CA THR A 47 20.61 2.43 -13.94
C THR A 47 19.71 2.51 -15.18
N ALA A 48 20.23 3.10 -16.25
CA ALA A 48 19.52 3.19 -17.53
C ALA A 48 19.12 1.81 -18.09
N SER A 49 19.89 0.74 -17.84
CA SER A 49 19.54 -0.62 -18.28
C SER A 49 18.33 -1.22 -17.55
N GLN A 50 17.92 -0.64 -16.42
CA GLN A 50 16.78 -1.10 -15.62
C GLN A 50 15.51 -0.29 -15.92
N VAL A 51 15.59 0.69 -16.83
CA VAL A 51 14.53 1.63 -17.08
C VAL A 51 14.23 1.76 -18.57
N THR A 52 12.96 1.69 -18.92
CA THR A 52 12.45 2.08 -20.23
C THR A 52 11.60 3.33 -20.08
N VAL A 53 11.85 4.36 -20.91
CA VAL A 53 11.06 5.60 -20.94
C VAL A 53 10.28 5.64 -22.25
N LEU A 54 8.97 5.91 -22.16
CA LEU A 54 8.11 6.21 -23.28
C LEU A 54 7.69 7.68 -23.17
N ASP A 55 8.15 8.48 -24.13
CA ASP A 55 7.70 9.86 -24.32
C ASP A 55 6.42 9.83 -25.16
N ASN A 56 5.31 10.16 -24.52
CA ASN A 56 3.96 10.03 -25.06
C ASN A 56 3.30 11.40 -25.11
N GLY A 57 3.45 12.12 -26.21
CA GLY A 57 2.74 13.38 -26.40
C GLY A 57 3.57 14.40 -27.15
N PHE A 58 3.81 15.54 -26.52
CA PHE A 58 4.69 16.58 -27.04
C PHE A 58 6.09 16.38 -26.48
N ASP A 59 7.12 16.72 -27.26
CA ASP A 59 8.51 16.69 -26.81
C ASP A 59 8.68 17.29 -25.40
N GLY A 60 9.23 16.50 -24.48
CA GLY A 60 9.42 16.87 -23.08
C GLY A 60 8.32 16.31 -22.17
N SER A 61 8.28 16.79 -20.92
CA SER A 61 7.31 16.26 -19.95
C SER A 61 5.87 16.55 -20.35
N SER A 62 5.09 15.48 -20.52
CA SER A 62 3.70 15.55 -20.93
C SER A 62 2.83 14.50 -20.22
N PRO A 63 1.53 14.77 -19.96
CA PRO A 63 0.64 13.78 -19.36
C PRO A 63 0.55 12.53 -20.22
N GLY A 64 0.84 11.38 -19.62
CA GLY A 64 0.89 10.09 -20.31
C GLY A 64 2.30 9.59 -20.60
N ASP A 65 3.35 10.40 -20.38
CA ASP A 65 4.72 9.89 -20.41
C ASP A 65 4.88 8.79 -19.35
N GLU A 66 5.53 7.71 -19.73
CA GLU A 66 5.65 6.52 -18.91
C GLU A 66 7.10 6.12 -18.70
N ARG A 67 7.34 5.59 -17.52
CA ARG A 67 8.63 5.04 -17.13
C ARG A 67 8.42 3.69 -16.49
N PHE A 68 9.04 2.66 -17.04
CA PHE A 68 8.96 1.29 -16.54
C PHE A 68 10.28 0.90 -15.88
N PHE A 69 10.20 0.18 -14.77
CA PHE A 69 11.37 -0.25 -14.00
C PHE A 69 11.37 -1.75 -13.80
N ASN A 70 12.57 -2.31 -13.76
CA ASN A 70 12.84 -3.66 -13.29
C ASN A 70 14.14 -3.67 -12.47
N VAL A 71 14.01 -3.59 -11.15
CA VAL A 71 15.12 -3.31 -10.22
C VAL A 71 15.23 -4.44 -9.19
N PRO A 72 16.35 -5.18 -9.16
CA PRO A 72 16.57 -6.24 -8.19
C PRO A 72 16.85 -5.65 -6.80
N ALA A 73 16.35 -6.32 -5.77
CA ALA A 73 16.67 -5.97 -4.39
C ALA A 73 18.12 -6.28 -4.03
N THR A 74 18.71 -5.47 -3.16
CA THR A 74 19.96 -5.76 -2.46
C THR A 74 19.74 -6.32 -1.06
N SER A 75 18.50 -6.31 -0.55
CA SER A 75 18.18 -6.90 0.76
C SER A 75 18.51 -8.40 0.78
N PRO A 76 18.87 -8.99 1.95
CA PRO A 76 19.38 -10.37 2.03
C PRO A 76 18.47 -11.46 1.46
N LYS A 77 17.15 -11.22 1.45
CA LYS A 77 16.17 -12.17 0.91
C LYS A 77 16.01 -12.08 -0.61
N GLY A 78 16.71 -11.13 -1.25
CA GLY A 78 16.48 -10.77 -2.63
C GLY A 78 15.05 -10.26 -2.86
N GLY A 79 14.70 -10.12 -4.13
CA GLY A 79 13.41 -9.57 -4.53
C GLY A 79 13.53 -8.77 -5.81
N LEU A 80 12.40 -8.24 -6.24
CA LEU A 80 12.29 -7.47 -7.47
C LEU A 80 11.27 -6.35 -7.27
N LEU A 81 11.67 -5.15 -7.64
CA LEU A 81 10.77 -4.02 -7.83
C LEU A 81 10.48 -3.91 -9.33
N THR A 82 9.23 -4.11 -9.70
CA THR A 82 8.72 -3.80 -11.03
C THR A 82 7.62 -2.77 -10.94
N GLY A 83 7.40 -2.02 -12.01
CA GLY A 83 6.30 -1.06 -12.03
C GLY A 83 6.42 -0.01 -13.10
N SER A 84 5.51 0.95 -13.03
CA SER A 84 5.51 2.14 -13.85
C SER A 84 5.33 3.42 -13.04
N LEU A 85 5.86 4.51 -13.57
CA LEU A 85 5.51 5.87 -13.22
C LEU A 85 4.91 6.53 -14.45
N THR A 86 3.74 7.13 -14.32
CA THR A 86 3.07 7.88 -15.39
C THR A 86 3.00 9.34 -15.00
N VAL A 87 3.47 10.24 -15.87
CA VAL A 87 3.29 11.68 -15.69
C VAL A 87 1.80 12.00 -15.81
N VAL A 88 1.24 12.67 -14.81
CA VAL A 88 -0.19 13.06 -14.80
C VAL A 88 -0.39 14.58 -14.79
N ALA A 89 0.62 15.33 -14.36
CA ALA A 89 0.58 16.79 -14.39
C ALA A 89 2.00 17.38 -14.44
N PRO A 90 2.49 17.81 -15.62
CA PRO A 90 3.69 18.62 -15.72
C PRO A 90 3.47 20.02 -15.12
N ASP A 91 4.56 20.69 -14.76
CA ASP A 91 4.60 22.00 -14.09
C ASP A 91 3.70 22.10 -12.84
N SER A 92 3.58 20.99 -12.12
CA SER A 92 2.76 20.85 -10.91
C SER A 92 3.55 20.10 -9.83
N PRO A 93 3.58 20.61 -8.58
CA PRO A 93 2.83 21.74 -8.04
C PRO A 93 3.41 23.12 -8.39
N LYS A 94 4.56 23.18 -9.07
CA LYS A 94 5.19 24.41 -9.56
C LYS A 94 5.89 24.14 -10.88
N VAL A 95 6.19 25.21 -11.61
CA VAL A 95 7.01 25.15 -12.83
C VAL A 95 8.34 24.43 -12.56
N GLY A 96 8.70 23.50 -13.44
CA GLY A 96 9.89 22.66 -13.32
C GLY A 96 9.68 21.37 -12.51
N GLN A 97 8.51 21.17 -11.92
CA GLN A 97 8.12 19.93 -11.26
C GLN A 97 6.99 19.21 -11.96
N GLU A 98 6.84 17.92 -11.70
CA GLU A 98 5.73 17.14 -12.20
C GLU A 98 5.19 16.15 -11.17
N LEU A 99 3.90 15.87 -11.29
CA LEU A 99 3.25 14.78 -10.58
C LEU A 99 3.35 13.51 -11.41
N ARG A 100 3.93 12.47 -10.81
CA ARG A 100 3.91 11.11 -11.37
C ARG A 100 3.04 10.20 -10.52
N GLN A 101 2.07 9.54 -11.14
CA GLN A 101 1.35 8.42 -10.54
C GLN A 101 2.23 7.18 -10.59
N SER A 102 2.25 6.41 -9.51
CA SER A 102 3.00 5.15 -9.40
C SER A 102 2.08 3.94 -9.45
N ASP A 103 2.53 2.89 -10.12
CA ASP A 103 2.05 1.52 -9.95
C ASP A 103 3.27 0.62 -9.73
N LEU A 104 3.53 0.25 -8.47
CA LEU A 104 4.74 -0.45 -8.07
C LEU A 104 4.39 -1.79 -7.43
N VAL A 105 5.11 -2.83 -7.83
CA VAL A 105 5.03 -4.17 -7.27
C VAL A 105 6.37 -4.54 -6.66
N PHE A 106 6.37 -4.82 -5.36
CA PHE A 106 7.53 -5.27 -4.63
C PHE A 106 7.39 -6.76 -4.33
N GLN A 107 8.23 -7.57 -4.95
CA GLN A 107 8.36 -9.01 -4.71
C GLN A 107 9.43 -9.26 -3.64
N PHE A 108 9.13 -10.05 -2.62
CA PHE A 108 10.05 -10.36 -1.52
C PHE A 108 10.47 -11.83 -1.53
N GLY A 109 11.63 -12.12 -2.13
CA GLY A 109 12.10 -13.50 -2.31
C GLY A 109 11.21 -14.27 -3.30
N ALA A 110 10.15 -14.91 -2.81
CA ALA A 110 9.24 -15.72 -3.63
C ALA A 110 8.34 -14.85 -4.52
N ILE A 111 7.98 -15.34 -5.71
CA ILE A 111 7.20 -14.55 -6.70
C ILE A 111 5.78 -14.26 -6.21
N GLU A 112 5.21 -15.13 -5.37
CA GLU A 112 3.89 -14.99 -4.78
C GLU A 112 3.83 -14.00 -3.60
N ASP A 113 4.98 -13.65 -3.01
CA ASP A 113 5.09 -12.78 -1.85
C ASP A 113 5.26 -11.33 -2.31
N GLN A 114 4.14 -10.64 -2.57
CA GLN A 114 4.15 -9.30 -3.15
C GLN A 114 3.40 -8.28 -2.30
N MET A 115 3.84 -7.02 -2.37
CA MET A 115 3.04 -5.86 -1.99
C MET A 115 2.95 -4.86 -3.15
N VAL A 116 1.75 -4.37 -3.40
CA VAL A 116 1.44 -3.39 -4.44
C VAL A 116 1.30 -2.02 -3.79
N VAL A 117 1.99 -1.04 -4.36
CA VAL A 117 2.07 0.33 -3.86
C VAL A 117 1.72 1.28 -5.00
N GLY A 118 0.85 2.25 -4.72
CA GLY A 118 0.47 3.26 -5.71
C GLY A 118 0.55 4.67 -5.17
N GLY A 119 -0.16 5.59 -5.81
CA GLY A 119 -0.25 6.98 -5.39
C GLY A 119 0.62 7.92 -6.23
N VAL A 120 0.66 9.19 -5.83
CA VAL A 120 1.31 10.27 -6.58
C VAL A 120 2.49 10.81 -5.79
N ALA A 121 3.57 11.13 -6.50
CA ALA A 121 4.71 11.85 -5.92
C ALA A 121 5.18 12.97 -6.86
N VAL A 122 5.87 13.94 -6.26
CA VAL A 122 6.44 15.10 -6.97
C VAL A 122 7.87 14.79 -7.40
N TYR A 123 8.18 15.01 -8.66
CA TYR A 123 9.51 14.90 -9.27
C TYR A 123 9.93 16.25 -9.83
N GLU A 124 11.24 16.48 -9.95
CA GLU A 124 11.75 17.54 -10.81
C GLU A 124 11.72 17.03 -12.26
N ILE A 125 11.27 17.86 -13.21
CA ILE A 125 11.13 17.48 -14.63
C ILE A 125 12.48 17.06 -15.22
N THR A 126 13.57 17.69 -14.77
CA THR A 126 14.93 17.42 -15.25
C THR A 126 15.50 16.11 -14.70
N ASP A 127 14.88 15.54 -13.67
CA ASP A 127 15.46 14.45 -12.92
C ASP A 127 14.74 13.12 -13.21
N PRO A 128 15.51 12.05 -13.46
CA PRO A 128 14.92 10.74 -13.68
C PRO A 128 14.23 10.22 -12.41
N THR A 129 14.77 10.50 -11.23
CA THR A 129 14.36 9.89 -9.96
C THR A 129 13.86 10.92 -8.95
N LEU A 130 13.40 10.44 -7.78
CA LEU A 130 13.12 11.34 -6.66
C LEU A 130 14.40 12.09 -6.26
N ALA A 131 14.24 13.32 -5.77
CA ALA A 131 15.33 14.10 -5.21
C ALA A 131 16.00 13.36 -4.04
N LEU A 132 17.33 13.50 -3.91
CA LEU A 132 18.11 12.91 -2.84
C LEU A 132 17.62 13.39 -1.45
N GLY A 133 17.65 12.48 -0.48
CA GLY A 133 17.26 12.73 0.91
C GLY A 133 15.76 12.96 1.13
N ARG A 134 14.94 12.89 0.08
CA ARG A 134 13.49 13.08 0.19
C ARG A 134 12.80 11.77 0.53
N VAL A 135 11.99 11.81 1.59
CA VAL A 135 11.06 10.72 1.92
C VAL A 135 9.75 10.94 1.15
N VAL A 136 9.29 9.89 0.48
CA VAL A 136 7.99 9.83 -0.19
C VAL A 136 7.13 8.75 0.43
N VAL A 137 5.95 9.13 0.90
CA VAL A 137 4.96 8.24 1.51
C VAL A 137 3.93 7.82 0.46
N ARG A 138 3.70 6.52 0.31
CA ARG A 138 2.74 5.97 -0.66
C ARG A 138 1.84 4.89 -0.04
N PRO A 139 0.55 4.81 -0.41
CA PRO A 139 -0.34 3.78 0.12
C PRO A 139 0.02 2.38 -0.41
N ILE A 140 -0.08 1.39 0.48
CA ILE A 140 -0.13 -0.03 0.09
C ILE A 140 -1.55 -0.32 -0.37
N LEU A 141 -1.71 -0.72 -1.63
CA LEU A 141 -3.00 -1.04 -2.25
C LEU A 141 -3.43 -2.49 -1.99
N GLY A 142 -2.46 -3.37 -1.73
CA GLY A 142 -2.71 -4.77 -1.41
C GLY A 142 -1.43 -5.60 -1.39
N GLY A 143 -1.60 -6.91 -1.19
CA GLY A 143 -0.52 -7.87 -1.27
C GLY A 143 -1.00 -9.29 -1.47
N SER A 144 -0.07 -10.19 -1.74
CA SER A 144 -0.30 -11.62 -1.96
C SER A 144 0.68 -12.48 -1.15
N GLY A 145 0.46 -13.80 -1.12
CA GLY A 145 1.32 -14.73 -0.39
C GLY A 145 1.37 -14.39 1.11
N LYS A 146 2.58 -14.27 1.65
CA LYS A 146 2.85 -13.86 3.03
C LYS A 146 2.25 -12.50 3.40
N TYR A 147 2.06 -11.62 2.42
CA TYR A 147 1.50 -10.28 2.56
C TYR A 147 0.04 -10.19 2.07
N ALA A 148 -0.65 -11.33 1.91
CA ALA A 148 -2.07 -11.34 1.61
C ALA A 148 -2.87 -10.48 2.62
N GLY A 149 -3.67 -9.55 2.08
CA GLY A 149 -4.47 -8.63 2.88
C GLY A 149 -3.71 -7.43 3.46
N ALA A 150 -2.43 -7.23 3.09
CA ALA A 150 -1.65 -6.10 3.59
C ALA A 150 -2.29 -4.75 3.22
N THR A 151 -2.41 -3.88 4.22
CA THR A 151 -2.82 -2.48 4.09
C THR A 151 -1.90 -1.60 4.91
N GLY A 152 -1.71 -0.33 4.52
CA GLY A 152 -0.82 0.59 5.23
C GLY A 152 -0.12 1.55 4.27
N TRP A 153 1.14 1.86 4.56
CA TRP A 153 1.94 2.76 3.72
C TRP A 153 3.38 2.28 3.55
N LEU A 154 4.03 2.84 2.54
CA LEU A 154 5.43 2.69 2.24
C LEU A 154 6.12 4.05 2.37
N ASP A 155 7.22 4.09 3.13
CA ASP A 155 8.16 5.21 3.13
C ASP A 155 9.33 4.87 2.19
N THR A 156 9.55 5.68 1.16
CA THR A 156 10.65 5.54 0.21
C THR A 156 11.67 6.64 0.42
N THR A 157 12.95 6.29 0.55
CA THR A 157 14.07 7.23 0.64
C THR A 157 15.07 6.96 -0.47
N HIS A 158 15.46 8.02 -1.19
CA HIS A 158 16.61 8.02 -2.11
C HIS A 158 17.82 8.59 -1.36
N ASN A 159 18.77 7.74 -1.00
CA ASN A 159 19.92 8.12 -0.19
C ASN A 159 20.95 8.93 -1.00
N GLU A 160 21.80 9.69 -0.31
CA GLU A 160 22.84 10.53 -0.94
C GLU A 160 23.88 9.72 -1.74
N ASP A 161 24.04 8.43 -1.43
CA ASP A 161 24.91 7.50 -2.15
C ASP A 161 24.24 6.83 -3.37
N GLY A 162 23.03 7.27 -3.73
CA GLY A 162 22.23 6.74 -4.83
C GLY A 162 21.46 5.46 -4.51
N THR A 163 21.65 4.87 -3.32
CA THR A 163 20.89 3.69 -2.90
C THR A 163 19.47 4.04 -2.46
N TRP A 164 18.63 3.02 -2.37
CA TRP A 164 17.21 3.18 -2.05
C TRP A 164 16.82 2.29 -0.89
N VAL A 165 16.00 2.85 0.01
CA VAL A 165 15.39 2.14 1.12
C VAL A 165 13.88 2.36 1.08
N HIS A 166 13.15 1.25 1.13
CA HIS A 166 11.70 1.22 1.16
C HIS A 166 11.23 0.53 2.44
N VAL A 167 10.62 1.28 3.35
CA VAL A 167 10.11 0.77 4.63
C VAL A 167 8.59 0.62 4.55
N PHE A 168 8.11 -0.61 4.60
CA PHE A 168 6.69 -0.93 4.59
C PHE A 168 6.15 -0.96 6.01
N HIS A 169 5.11 -0.19 6.26
CA HIS A 169 4.33 -0.20 7.49
C HIS A 169 2.97 -0.82 7.16
N TYR A 170 2.79 -2.10 7.46
CA TYR A 170 1.59 -2.82 7.03
C TYR A 170 0.88 -3.56 8.17
N LYS A 171 -0.42 -3.76 8.03
CA LYS A 171 -1.25 -4.62 8.88
C LYS A 171 -2.05 -5.60 8.02
N LYS A 172 -2.43 -6.72 8.61
CA LYS A 172 -3.29 -7.75 8.03
C LYS A 172 -4.20 -8.35 9.10
#